data_AF-A0A2Z7B9R4-F1
#
_entry.id   AF-A0A2Z7B9R4-F1
#
_cell.length_a   1.000
_cell.length_b   1.000
_cell.length_c   1.000
_cell.angle_alpha   90.00
_cell.angle_beta   90.00
_cell.angle_gamma   90.00
#
_symmetry.space_group_name_H-M   'P 1'
#
loop_
_entity.id
_entity.type
_entity.pdbx_description
1 polymer ?
#
loop_
_entity_poly.entity_id
_entity_poly.type
_entity_poly.pdbx_seq_one_letter_code
_entity_poly.pdbx_strand_id
1 'polypeptide(L)' 'MPHNFQDGSYPVDAVFMPVRNVNHSIHSYGNRNEKQVVTVLEIWTNGSLTPKEALQEASRNLIDLFIL' A
#
# COMPACT_ATOMS: atom_id res chain seq x y z
N MET A 1 10.62 30.58 -6.84
CA MET A 1 12.05 30.87 -6.64
C MET A 1 12.80 29.54 -6.75
N PRO A 2 13.72 29.34 -7.71
CA PRO A 2 14.43 28.07 -7.79
C PRO A 2 15.45 28.02 -6.66
N HIS A 3 15.46 26.91 -5.93
CA HIS A 3 16.46 26.64 -4.90
C HIS A 3 17.77 26.31 -5.61
N ASN A 4 18.76 27.20 -5.47
CA ASN A 4 20.14 26.91 -5.84
C ASN A 4 20.67 25.83 -4.89
N PHE A 5 20.65 24.58 -5.34
CA PHE A 5 21.37 23.50 -4.70
C PHE A 5 22.85 23.89 -4.61
N GLN A 6 23.42 23.86 -3.40
CA GLN A 6 24.80 24.27 -3.22
C GLN A 6 25.73 23.39 -4.05
N ASP A 7 26.72 24.05 -4.64
CA ASP A 7 27.68 23.57 -5.63
C ASP A 7 28.35 22.27 -5.16
N GLY A 8 27.83 21.11 -5.59
CA GLY A 8 28.34 19.78 -5.24
C GLY A 8 27.34 18.77 -4.65
N SER A 9 26.10 19.17 -4.33
CA SER A 9 25.08 18.20 -3.89
C SER A 9 24.36 17.56 -5.07
N TYR A 10 24.40 16.22 -5.18
CA TYR A 10 23.59 15.47 -6.12
C TYR A 10 22.27 15.07 -5.45
N PRO A 11 21.11 15.63 -5.88
CA PRO A 11 19.84 15.21 -5.32
C PRO A 11 19.60 13.74 -5.67
N VAL A 12 19.50 12.89 -4.65
CA VAL A 12 19.08 11.49 -4.80
C VAL A 12 17.60 11.42 -4.52
N ASP A 13 16.85 10.76 -5.42
CA ASP A 13 15.44 10.50 -5.21
C ASP A 13 15.28 9.47 -4.08
N ALA A 14 14.79 9.94 -2.93
CA ALA A 14 14.59 9.10 -1.77
C ALA A 14 13.20 8.46 -1.84
N VAL A 15 13.18 7.14 -2.03
CA VAL A 15 11.92 6.39 -2.05
C VAL A 15 11.48 6.08 -0.62
N PHE A 16 10.62 6.93 -0.08
CA PHE A 16 10.05 6.80 1.26
C PHE A 16 8.82 5.89 1.34
N MET A 17 8.46 5.20 0.24
CA MET A 17 7.33 4.29 0.21
C MET A 17 7.77 2.90 0.72
N PRO A 18 7.29 2.45 1.90
CA PRO A 18 7.69 1.18 2.48
C PRO A 18 7.08 -0.03 1.74
N VAL A 19 5.90 0.16 1.13
CA VAL A 19 5.25 -0.84 0.28
C VAL A 19 5.78 -0.71 -1.15
N ARG A 20 6.37 -1.79 -1.67
CA ARG A 20 6.99 -1.84 -3.00
C ARG A 20 6.03 -2.29 -4.08
N ASN A 21 5.13 -3.22 -3.75
CA ASN A 21 4.13 -3.71 -4.68
C ASN A 21 2.95 -4.32 -3.90
N VAL A 22 1.78 -4.37 -4.54
CA VAL A 22 0.60 -5.10 -4.06
C VAL A 22 -0.07 -5.77 -5.25
N ASN A 23 -0.28 -7.09 -5.16
CA ASN A 23 -1.08 -7.85 -6.11
C ASN A 23 -2.33 -8.37 -5.38
N HIS A 24 -3.41 -8.56 -6.13
CA HIS A 24 -4.67 -9.05 -5.57
C HIS A 24 -5.35 -10.03 -6.50
N SER A 25 -6.04 -11.01 -5.92
CA SER A 25 -6.96 -11.87 -6.63
C SER A 25 -8.27 -11.98 -5.89
N ILE A 26 -9.37 -12.03 -6.64
CA ILE A 26 -10.71 -12.14 -6.11
C ILE A 26 -11.28 -13.49 -6.53
N HIS A 27 -11.66 -14.29 -5.55
CA HIS A 27 -12.22 -15.61 -5.74
C HIS A 27 -13.66 -15.61 -5.20
N SER A 28 -14.62 -15.79 -6.10
CA SER A 28 -16.03 -15.96 -5.72
C SER A 28 -16.37 -17.43 -5.62
N TYR A 29 -16.95 -17.83 -4.49
CA TYR A 29 -17.43 -19.18 -4.23
C TYR A 29 -18.94 -19.16 -3.97
N GLY A 30 -19.64 -20.22 -4.39
CA GLY A 30 -21.04 -20.46 -4.02
C GLY A 30 -22.04 -20.51 -5.18
N ASN A 31 -23.26 -20.94 -4.88
CA ASN A 31 -24.36 -21.17 -5.83
C ASN A 31 -25.25 -19.90 -5.96
N ARG A 32 -26.32 -19.98 -6.76
CA ARG A 32 -27.33 -18.94 -7.04
C ARG A 32 -27.81 -18.14 -5.81
N ASN A 33 -27.80 -18.73 -4.61
CA ASN A 33 -28.36 -18.13 -3.39
C ASN A 33 -27.31 -17.76 -2.32
N GLU A 34 -26.08 -18.24 -2.41
CA GLU A 34 -25.01 -17.93 -1.46
C GLU A 34 -23.77 -17.55 -2.25
N LYS A 35 -23.39 -16.27 -2.21
CA LYS A 35 -22.15 -15.77 -2.82
C LYS A 35 -21.19 -15.40 -1.71
N GLN A 36 -20.10 -16.15 -1.61
CA GLN A 36 -18.95 -15.81 -0.78
C GLN A 36 -17.87 -15.24 -1.68
N VAL A 37 -17.23 -14.16 -1.26
CA VAL A 37 -16.10 -13.56 -1.99
C VAL A 37 -14.91 -13.57 -1.05
N VAL A 38 -13.83 -14.22 -1.48
CA VAL A 38 -12.55 -14.24 -0.80
C VAL A 38 -11.58 -13.41 -1.63
N THR A 39 -10.95 -12.42 -1.01
CA THR A 39 -9.88 -11.63 -1.63
C THR A 39 -8.55 -12.05 -1.03
N VAL A 40 -7.59 -12.35 -1.89
CA VAL A 40 -6.21 -12.65 -1.50
C VAL A 40 -5.34 -11.46 -1.89
N LEU A 41 -4.50 -11.01 -0.97
CA LEU A 41 -3.57 -9.89 -1.17
C LEU A 41 -2.14 -10.39 -1.00
N GLU A 42 -1.30 -10.09 -1.97
CA GLU A 42 0.14 -10.33 -1.94
C GLU A 42 0.84 -8.97 -1.84
N ILE A 43 1.52 -8.72 -0.73
CA ILE A 43 2.09 -7.41 -0.38
C ILE A 43 3.59 -7.56 -0.22
N TRP A 44 4.36 -6.78 -0.97
CA TRP A 44 5.82 -6.73 -0.87
C TRP A 44 6.24 -5.42 -0.22
N THR A 45 7.04 -5.50 0.84
CA THR A 45 7.60 -4.33 1.52
C THR A 45 9.11 -4.33 1.45
N ASN A 46 9.72 -3.17 1.71
CA ASN A 46 11.18 -3.02 1.75
C ASN A 46 11.81 -3.43 3.09
N GLY A 47 11.04 -4.02 4.02
CA GLY A 47 11.49 -4.43 5.34
C GLY A 47 11.41 -3.37 6.44
N SER A 48 11.19 -2.09 6.10
CA SER A 48 10.96 -1.04 7.13
C SER A 48 9.61 -1.16 7.84
N LEU A 49 8.64 -1.83 7.18
CA LEU A 49 7.33 -2.16 7.70
C LEU A 49 6.98 -3.59 7.26
N THR A 50 6.37 -4.39 8.13
CA THR A 50 5.90 -5.72 7.72
C THR A 50 4.63 -5.61 6.85
N PRO A 51 4.35 -6.58 5.97
CA PRO A 51 3.11 -6.59 5.18
C PRO A 51 1.83 -6.49 6.01
N LYS A 52 1.83 -7.09 7.21
CA LYS A 52 0.72 -7.05 8.15
C LYS A 52 0.48 -5.64 8.70
N GLU A 53 1.55 -4.96 9.12
CA GLU A 53 1.45 -3.59 9.62
C GLU A 53 1.02 -2.62 8.52
N ALA A 54 1.56 -2.79 7.30
CA ALA A 54 1.13 -2.02 6.12
C ALA A 54 -0.37 -2.16 5.85
N LEU A 55 -0.90 -3.38 5.91
CA LEU A 55 -2.33 -3.63 5.74
C LEU A 55 -3.17 -2.99 6.86
N GLN A 56 -2.69 -3.05 8.11
CA GLN A 56 -3.37 -2.46 9.25
C GLN A 56 -3.42 -0.92 9.14
N GLU A 57 -2.33 -0.29 8.74
CA GLU A 57 -2.27 1.16 8.52
C GLU A 57 -3.16 1.59 7.35
N ALA A 58 -3.10 0.88 6.22
CA ALA A 58 -3.96 1.14 5.07
C ALA A 58 -5.45 1.01 5.42
N SER A 59 -5.82 0.01 6.24
CA SER A 59 -7.19 -0.18 6.69
C SER A 59 -7.69 1.00 7.53
N ARG A 60 -6.85 1.52 8.45
CA ARG A 60 -7.18 2.71 9.24
C ARG A 60 -7.34 3.93 8.36
N ASN A 61 -6.39 4.18 7.46
CA ASN A 61 -6.44 5.31 6.53
C ASN A 61 -7.70 5.25 5.64
N LEU A 62 -8.12 4.05 5.21
CA LEU A 62 -9.33 3.86 4.42
C LEU A 62 -10.60 4.19 5.24
N ILE A 63 -10.66 3.73 6.48
CA ILE A 63 -11.77 4.04 7.40
C ILE A 63 -11.84 5.55 7.62
N ASP A 64 -10.71 6.19 7.93
CA ASP A 64 -10.64 7.63 8.18
C ASP A 64 -11.06 8.44 6.95
N LEU A 65 -10.72 7.98 5.73
CA LEU A 65 -11.10 8.63 4.49
C LEU A 65 -12.60 8.66 4.22
N PHE A 66 -13.35 7.64 4.68
CA PHE A 66 -14.78 7.49 4.38
C PHE A 66 -15.72 7.79 5.55
N ILE A 67 -15.21 7.82 6.79
CA ILE A 67 -16.02 8.08 7.99
C ILE A 67 -15.92 9.55 8.44
N LEU A 68 -14.87 10.28 8.06
CA LEU A 68 -14.78 11.73 8.23
C LEU A 68 -15.38 12.46 7.02
#